data_AF-A0A7K4CMQ6-F1
#
_entry.id   AF-A0A7K4CMQ6-F1
#
_cell.length_a   1.000
_cell.length_b   1.000
_cell.length_c   1.000
_cell.angle_alpha   90.00
_cell.angle_beta   90.00
_cell.angle_gamma   90.00
#
_symmetry.space_group_name_H-M   'P 1'
#
loop_
_entity.id
_entity.type
_entity.pdbx_description
1 polymer ?
#
loop_
_entity_poly.entity_id
_entity_poly.type
_entity_poly.pdbx_seq_one_letter_code
_entity_poly.pdbx_strand_id
1 'polypeptide(L)'
;MMLPAAEPRSSELLAKNKPARITLLQHTRDVMVTVLAIHDSLPPGSRDGRDMLKPTLVAALFHDLGKAHPDFQKLLRDEENHWSLRRHEIISAGLLAGAIYSTGTRCLD
;
A
#
# COMPACT_ATOMS: atom_id res chain seq x y z
N MET A 1 -7.51 -13.57 21.04
CA MET A 1 -8.11 -12.32 21.55
C MET A 1 -7.44 -11.17 20.82
N MET A 2 -8.15 -10.53 19.89
CA MET A 2 -7.61 -9.42 19.10
C MET A 2 -7.70 -8.16 19.97
N LEU A 3 -6.57 -7.54 20.30
CA LEU A 3 -6.56 -6.26 21.02
C LEU A 3 -7.24 -5.20 20.13
N PRO A 4 -8.10 -4.32 20.67
CA PRO A 4 -8.63 -3.22 19.89
C PRO A 4 -7.48 -2.36 19.38
N ALA A 5 -7.46 -2.08 18.07
CA ALA A 5 -6.48 -1.18 17.49
C ALA A 5 -6.63 0.20 18.16
N ALA A 6 -5.53 0.73 18.70
CA ALA A 6 -5.52 2.08 19.26
C ALA A 6 -5.93 3.10 18.18
N GLU A 7 -6.71 4.11 18.58
CA GLU A 7 -7.13 5.19 17.69
C GLU A 7 -5.90 5.89 17.08
N PRO A 8 -5.86 6.09 15.75
CA PRO A 8 -4.71 6.72 15.11
C PRO A 8 -4.47 8.15 15.59
N ARG A 9 -3.21 8.52 15.83
CA ARG A 9 -2.85 9.90 16.19
C ARG A 9 -3.14 10.85 15.03
N SER A 10 -3.35 12.14 15.30
CA SER A 10 -3.65 13.15 14.26
C SER A 10 -2.55 13.24 13.19
N SER A 11 -1.30 12.99 13.58
CA SER A 11 -0.12 12.99 12.70
C SER A 11 0.04 11.74 11.83
N GLU A 12 -0.79 10.71 12.00
CA GLU A 12 -0.63 9.45 11.26
C GLU A 12 -1.26 9.52 9.87
N LEU A 13 -0.56 8.95 8.88
CA LEU A 13 -1.08 8.82 7.53
C LEU A 13 -2.24 7.84 7.50
N LEU A 14 -3.35 8.22 6.89
CA LEU A 14 -4.54 7.41 6.75
C LEU A 14 -4.56 6.67 5.41
N ALA A 15 -5.07 5.45 5.41
CA ALA A 15 -5.49 4.75 4.19
C ALA A 15 -7.00 4.88 3.96
N LYS A 16 -7.78 4.92 5.05
CA LYS A 16 -9.23 5.05 5.08
C LYS A 16 -9.66 5.85 6.32
N ASN A 17 -10.72 6.63 6.20
CA ASN A 17 -11.30 7.38 7.33
C ASN A 17 -12.74 6.93 7.67
N LYS A 18 -13.49 6.43 6.68
CA LYS A 18 -14.88 5.95 6.83
C LYS A 18 -15.00 4.54 6.18
N PRO A 19 -15.78 3.60 6.76
CA PRO A 19 -16.54 3.70 8.01
C PRO A 19 -15.69 3.61 9.28
N ALA A 20 -14.44 3.15 9.17
CA ALA A 20 -13.48 3.10 10.27
C ALA A 20 -12.16 3.76 9.84
N ARG A 21 -11.49 4.39 10.80
CA ARG A 21 -10.20 5.03 10.59
C ARG A 21 -9.10 3.98 10.58
N ILE A 22 -8.40 3.86 9.46
CA ILE A 22 -7.32 2.89 9.26
C ILE A 22 -6.09 3.64 8.78
N THR A 23 -4.97 3.46 9.47
CA THR A 23 -3.69 4.06 9.06
C THR A 23 -3.15 3.39 7.82
N LEU A 24 -2.33 4.13 7.07
CA LEU A 24 -1.62 3.60 5.91
C LEU A 24 -0.74 2.41 6.32
N LEU A 25 -0.03 2.51 7.44
CA LEU A 25 0.80 1.43 7.96
C LEU A 25 -0.02 0.18 8.30
N GLN A 26 -1.17 0.34 8.95
CA GLN A 26 -2.05 -0.77 9.30
C GLN A 26 -2.60 -1.44 8.04
N HIS A 27 -3.13 -0.66 7.11
CA HIS A 27 -3.63 -1.17 5.83
C HIS A 27 -2.54 -1.90 5.03
N THR A 28 -1.33 -1.33 4.94
CA THR A 28 -0.19 -1.99 4.28
C THR A 28 0.16 -3.32 4.95
N ARG A 29 0.19 -3.38 6.29
CA ARG A 29 0.44 -4.64 7.01
C ARG A 29 -0.64 -5.68 6.70
N ASP A 30 -1.92 -5.28 6.74
CA ASP A 30 -3.04 -6.18 6.50
C ASP A 30 -3.02 -6.76 5.07
N VAL A 31 -2.69 -5.93 4.07
CA VAL A 31 -2.51 -6.39 2.68
C VAL A 31 -1.33 -7.36 2.58
N MET A 32 -0.19 -7.07 3.22
CA MET A 32 0.98 -7.97 3.20
C MET A 32 0.68 -9.33 3.82
N VAL A 33 0.00 -9.37 4.97
CA VAL A 33 -0.45 -10.62 5.60
C VAL A 33 -1.40 -11.39 4.68
N THR A 34 -2.32 -10.68 4.01
CA THR A 34 -3.27 -11.27 3.06
C THR A 34 -2.54 -11.89 1.86
N VAL A 35 -1.53 -11.20 1.31
CA VAL A 35 -0.73 -11.72 0.20
C VAL A 35 0.02 -13.00 0.59
N LEU A 36 0.62 -13.03 1.77
CA LEU A 36 1.31 -14.23 2.28
C LEU A 36 0.31 -15.39 2.46
N ALA A 37 -0.86 -15.13 3.05
CA ALA A 37 -1.89 -16.16 3.23
C ALA A 37 -2.43 -16.70 1.89
N ILE A 38 -2.62 -15.83 0.89
CA ILE A 38 -3.00 -16.24 -0.46
C ILE A 38 -1.91 -17.10 -1.07
N HIS A 39 -0.65 -16.67 -0.98
CA HIS A 39 0.49 -17.41 -1.50
C HIS A 39 0.64 -18.80 -0.87
N ASP A 40 0.54 -18.90 0.46
CA ASP A 40 0.59 -20.16 1.20
C ASP A 40 -0.57 -21.10 0.85
N SER A 41 -1.69 -20.56 0.36
CA SER A 41 -2.85 -21.35 -0.08
C SER A 41 -2.72 -21.88 -1.52
N LEU A 42 -1.71 -21.44 -2.29
CA LEU A 42 -1.52 -21.90 -3.67
C LEU A 42 -1.03 -23.35 -3.70
N PRO A 43 -1.42 -24.15 -4.72
CA PRO A 43 -0.92 -25.51 -4.88
C PRO A 43 0.62 -25.55 -4.94
N PRO A 44 1.26 -26.50 -4.23
CA PRO A 44 2.71 -26.68 -4.30
C PRO A 44 3.16 -26.91 -5.75
N GLY A 45 4.17 -26.15 -6.18
CA GLY A 45 4.71 -26.28 -7.53
C GLY A 45 3.98 -25.46 -8.62
N SER A 46 2.98 -24.66 -8.25
CA SER A 46 2.53 -23.57 -9.12
C SER A 46 3.72 -22.68 -9.47
N ARG A 47 3.99 -22.53 -10.77
CA ARG A 47 5.07 -21.67 -11.29
C ARG A 47 4.88 -20.23 -10.79
N ASP A 48 3.62 -19.82 -10.72
CA ASP A 48 3.17 -18.53 -10.20
C ASP A 48 3.49 -18.36 -8.71
N GLY A 49 3.45 -19.42 -7.90
CA GLY A 49 3.72 -19.32 -6.47
C GLY A 49 5.15 -18.85 -6.18
N ARG A 50 6.18 -19.56 -6.64
CA ARG A 50 7.57 -19.24 -6.23
C ARG A 50 8.12 -17.98 -6.87
N ASP A 51 7.83 -17.74 -8.15
CA ASP A 51 8.45 -16.65 -8.90
C ASP A 51 7.70 -15.32 -8.71
N MET A 52 6.40 -15.35 -8.37
CA MET A 52 5.61 -14.13 -8.20
C MET A 52 5.57 -13.60 -6.78
N LEU A 53 5.96 -14.36 -5.75
CA LEU A 53 5.86 -13.88 -4.37
C LEU A 53 6.57 -12.54 -4.16
N LYS A 54 7.83 -12.43 -4.59
CA LYS A 54 8.62 -11.21 -4.43
C LYS A 54 8.00 -9.99 -5.16
N PRO A 55 7.70 -10.04 -6.47
CA PRO A 55 7.05 -8.91 -7.13
C PRO A 55 5.66 -8.59 -6.57
N THR A 56 4.87 -9.60 -6.14
CA THR A 56 3.58 -9.36 -5.49
C THR A 56 3.74 -8.66 -4.14
N LEU A 57 4.73 -9.03 -3.32
CA LEU A 57 5.03 -8.34 -2.06
C LEU A 57 5.49 -6.90 -2.28
N VAL A 58 6.30 -6.64 -3.31
CA VAL A 58 6.69 -5.27 -3.70
C VAL A 58 5.46 -4.46 -4.10
N ALA A 59 4.61 -5.00 -4.98
CA ALA A 59 3.37 -4.33 -5.39
C ALA A 59 2.46 -4.05 -4.19
N ALA A 60 2.26 -5.03 -3.30
CA ALA A 60 1.46 -4.90 -2.09
C ALA A 60 1.99 -3.83 -1.14
N LEU A 61 3.30 -3.75 -0.95
CA LEU A 61 3.93 -2.75 -0.10
C LEU A 61 3.71 -1.33 -0.61
N PHE A 62 3.79 -1.13 -1.93
CA PHE A 62 3.78 0.20 -2.54
C PHE A 62 2.45 0.64 -3.16
N HIS A 63 1.45 -0.24 -3.31
CA HIS A 63 0.22 0.06 -4.05
C HIS A 63 -0.48 1.35 -3.59
N ASP A 64 -0.48 1.61 -2.29
CA ASP A 64 -1.14 2.75 -1.64
C ASP A 64 -0.17 3.86 -1.21
N LEU A 65 1.11 3.82 -1.62
CA LEU A 65 2.10 4.84 -1.24
C LEU A 65 1.65 6.26 -1.61
N GLY A 66 0.98 6.42 -2.76
CA GLY A 66 0.41 7.69 -3.20
C GLY A 66 -0.62 8.29 -2.24
N LYS A 67 -1.19 7.50 -1.32
CA LYS A 67 -2.07 8.03 -0.27
C LYS A 67 -1.33 8.91 0.71
N ALA A 68 -0.01 8.80 0.83
CA ALA A 68 0.81 9.68 1.66
C ALA A 68 0.88 11.13 1.14
N HIS A 69 0.39 11.41 -0.09
CA HIS A 69 0.37 12.75 -0.64
C HIS A 69 -0.44 13.71 0.26
N PRO A 70 0.06 14.92 0.57
CA PRO A 70 -0.61 15.86 1.47
C PRO A 70 -2.07 16.13 1.11
N ASP A 71 -2.37 16.40 -0.17
CA ASP A 71 -3.76 16.65 -0.58
C ASP A 71 -4.65 15.39 -0.56
N PHE A 72 -4.09 14.19 -0.71
CA PHE A 72 -4.86 12.96 -0.51
C PHE A 72 -5.17 12.74 0.98
N GLN A 73 -4.24 13.09 1.85
CA GLN A 73 -4.44 13.06 3.30
C GLN A 73 -5.50 14.06 3.75
N LYS A 74 -5.54 15.27 3.18
CA LYS A 74 -6.62 16.24 3.40
C LYS A 74 -7.96 15.70 2.90
N LEU A 75 -7.99 15.11 1.70
CA LEU A 75 -9.18 14.45 1.16
C LEU A 75 -9.73 13.37 2.12
N LEU A 76 -8.87 12.51 2.67
CA LEU A 76 -9.29 11.48 3.63
C LEU A 76 -9.83 12.06 4.94
N ARG A 77 -9.36 13.23 5.37
CA ARG A 77 -9.80 13.92 6.59
C ARG A 77 -11.02 14.81 6.39
N ASP A 78 -11.62 14.79 5.19
CA ASP A 78 -12.70 15.71 4.80
C ASP A 78 -12.28 17.20 4.91
N GLU A 79 -10.99 17.50 4.69
CA GLU A 79 -10.42 18.85 4.67
C GLU A 79 -10.39 19.43 3.24
N GLU A 80 -10.31 20.76 3.13
CA GLU A 80 -10.13 21.45 1.84
C GLU A 80 -8.83 20.99 1.16
N ASN A 81 -8.94 20.58 -0.11
CA ASN A 81 -7.82 19.98 -0.84
C ASN A 81 -7.87 20.30 -2.33
N HIS A 82 -6.71 20.20 -2.98
CA HIS A 82 -6.55 20.36 -4.43
C HIS A 82 -6.25 19.02 -5.11
N TRP A 83 -6.74 17.91 -4.54
CA TRP A 83 -6.47 16.59 -5.08
C TRP A 83 -7.03 16.41 -6.50
N SER A 84 -8.07 17.17 -6.86
CA SER A 84 -8.68 17.19 -8.20
C SER A 84 -9.05 15.80 -8.73
N LEU A 85 -9.51 14.90 -7.84
CA LEU A 85 -9.88 13.52 -8.17
C LEU A 85 -8.77 12.71 -8.86
N ARG A 86 -7.50 13.03 -8.62
CA ARG A 86 -6.38 12.23 -9.14
C ARG A 86 -6.43 10.80 -8.56
N ARG A 87 -5.84 9.86 -9.28
CA ARG A 87 -5.73 8.46 -8.81
C ARG A 87 -4.44 8.31 -8.01
N HIS A 88 -4.55 7.88 -6.75
CA HIS A 88 -3.37 7.71 -5.87
C HIS A 88 -2.44 6.61 -6.39
N GLU A 89 -2.99 5.65 -7.14
CA GLU A 89 -2.28 4.56 -7.78
C GLU A 89 -1.27 5.06 -8.82
N ILE A 90 -1.58 6.17 -9.53
CA ILE A 90 -0.65 6.79 -10.49
C ILE A 90 0.58 7.33 -9.76
N ILE A 91 0.36 7.97 -8.60
CA ILE A 91 1.46 8.49 -7.78
C ILE A 91 2.28 7.33 -7.20
N SER A 92 1.63 6.30 -6.66
CA SER A 92 2.30 5.09 -6.16
C SER A 92 3.22 4.47 -7.22
N ALA A 93 2.69 4.26 -8.44
CA ALA A 93 3.45 3.66 -9.54
C ALA A 93 4.62 4.56 -9.98
N GLY A 94 4.39 5.88 -10.11
CA GLY A 94 5.43 6.82 -10.49
C GLY A 94 6.58 6.90 -9.48
N LEU A 95 6.26 6.89 -8.17
CA LEU A 95 7.27 6.88 -7.11
C LEU A 95 8.09 5.59 -7.12
N LEU A 96 7.44 4.43 -7.25
CA LEU A 96 8.14 3.15 -7.31
C LEU A 96 9.03 3.05 -8.55
N ALA A 97 8.52 3.44 -9.72
CA ALA A 97 9.31 3.45 -10.96
C ALA A 97 10.53 4.37 -10.86
N GLY A 98 10.34 5.58 -10.32
CA GLY A 98 11.44 6.53 -10.08
C GLY A 98 12.47 6.00 -9.09
N ALA A 99 12.03 5.36 -8.00
CA ALA A 99 12.91 4.73 -7.02
C ALA A 99 13.80 3.65 -7.68
N ILE A 100 13.18 2.71 -8.42
CA ILE A 100 13.89 1.63 -9.14
C ILE A 100 14.92 2.21 -10.12
N TYR A 101 14.54 3.24 -10.87
CA TYR A 101 15.45 3.89 -11.82
C TYR A 101 16.64 4.54 -11.12
N SER A 102 16.39 5.25 -10.02
CA SER A 102 17.43 5.97 -9.27
C SER A 102 18.43 5.06 -8.56
N THR A 103 18.03 3.86 -8.15
CA THR A 103 18.91 2.89 -7.46
C THR A 103 19.74 2.05 -8.43
N GLY A 104 19.67 2.31 -9.74
CA GLY A 104 20.40 1.54 -10.76
C GLY A 104 20.00 0.06 -10.83
N THR A 105 18.92 -0.31 -10.14
CA THR A 105 18.41 -1.67 -10.11
C THR A 105 17.67 -1.90 -11.42
N ARG A 106 18.38 -2.36 -12.44
CA ARG A 106 17.74 -2.85 -13.67
C ARG A 106 16.74 -3.91 -13.25
N CYS A 107 15.49 -3.74 -13.69
CA CYS A 107 14.41 -4.69 -13.42
C CYS A 107 14.90 -6.12 -13.68
N LEU A 108 14.76 -6.94 -12.63
CA LEU A 108 14.61 -8.40 -12.62
C LEU A 108 14.66 -9.03 -14.03
N ASP A 109 15.80 -9.63 -14.36
CA ASP A 109 15.91 -10.65 -15.42
C ASP A 109 15.09 -11.91 -15.04
#